data_AF-A0A061RG67-F1
#
_entry.id   AF-A0A061RG67-F1
#
_cell.length_a   1.000
_cell.length_b   1.000
_cell.length_c   1.000
_cell.angle_alpha   90.00
_cell.angle_beta   90.00
_cell.angle_gamma   90.00
#
_symmetry.space_group_name_H-M   'P 1'
#
loop_
_entity.id
_entity.type
_entity.pdbx_description
1 polymer ?
#
loop_
_entity_poly.entity_id
_entity_poly.type
_entity_poly.pdbx_seq_one_letter_code
_entity_poly.pdbx_strand_id
1 'polypeptide(L)'
;MAKEFGSKCDMISASLDEVSRNCIWREHVRKEKLGFQMNTDFRISDPNKMQVITEKPNRVVPQQRPDSETMRACTQKLESLCSSTQRDTAPNRKYTLPVTSTQVYGFWSDHIFDGTHSMFDHKRHAVDVSKYADSYVTMTGKSPFSRTQDFSPSS
;
A
#
# COMPACT_ATOMS: atom_id res chain seq x y z
N MET A 1 -4.33 57.14 -22.88
CA MET A 1 -3.75 56.31 -21.82
C MET A 1 -4.10 56.94 -20.48
N ALA A 2 -5.02 56.35 -19.73
CA ALA A 2 -5.40 56.88 -18.42
C ALA A 2 -4.31 56.54 -17.39
N LYS A 3 -3.83 57.55 -16.66
CA LYS A 3 -2.91 57.36 -15.53
C LYS A 3 -3.77 56.84 -14.37
N GLU A 4 -3.66 55.56 -14.04
CA GLU A 4 -4.27 55.03 -12.82
C GLU A 4 -3.62 55.71 -11.62
N PHE A 5 -4.36 56.61 -10.97
CA PHE A 5 -3.93 57.19 -9.71
C PHE A 5 -4.12 56.12 -8.64
N GLY A 6 -3.00 55.66 -8.06
CA GLY A 6 -2.98 54.71 -6.95
C GLY A 6 -3.76 55.21 -5.72
N SER A 7 -3.88 54.34 -4.71
CA SER A 7 -4.62 54.63 -3.48
C SER A 7 -4.09 55.89 -2.79
N LYS A 8 -4.91 56.57 -1.97
CA LYS A 8 -4.50 57.75 -1.19
C LYS A 8 -3.22 57.50 -0.37
N CYS A 9 -2.99 56.25 0.06
CA CYS A 9 -1.79 55.82 0.76
C CYS A 9 -0.53 55.81 -0.14
N ASP A 10 -0.68 55.52 -1.44
CA ASP A 10 0.41 55.55 -2.42
C ASP A 10 0.85 56.98 -2.72
N MET A 11 -0.08 57.94 -2.70
CA MET A 11 0.25 59.36 -2.87
C MET A 11 1.06 59.93 -1.69
N ILE A 12 0.81 59.46 -0.47
CA ILE A 12 1.59 59.87 0.72
C ILE A 12 3.00 59.26 0.66
N SER A 13 3.13 58.01 0.20
CA SER A 13 4.43 57.33 0.11
C SER A 13 5.38 58.00 -0.89
N ALA A 14 4.86 58.61 -1.96
CA ALA A 14 5.65 59.36 -2.95
C ALA A 14 6.22 60.69 -2.42
N SER A 15 5.57 61.29 -1.41
CA SER A 15 5.99 62.56 -0.81
C SER A 15 7.04 62.43 0.30
N LEU A 16 7.29 61.20 0.76
CA LEU A 16 8.19 60.91 1.86
C LEU A 16 9.60 60.62 1.35
N ASP A 17 10.59 61.12 2.09
CA ASP A 17 11.99 60.76 1.87
C ASP A 17 12.20 59.24 2.06
N GLU A 18 13.18 58.69 1.34
CA GLU A 18 13.50 57.26 1.34
C GLU A 18 13.85 56.75 2.75
N VAL A 19 14.56 57.57 3.54
CA VAL A 19 14.91 57.22 4.93
C VAL A 19 13.65 57.09 5.80
N SER A 20 12.69 58.00 5.62
CA SER A 20 11.42 58.00 6.35
C SER A 20 10.57 56.79 5.97
N ARG A 21 10.53 56.43 4.68
CA ARG A 21 9.84 55.23 4.17
C ARG A 21 10.43 53.95 4.77
N ASN A 22 11.75 53.86 4.86
CA ASN A 22 12.45 52.74 5.48
C ASN A 22 12.15 52.64 6.98
N CYS A 23 12.06 53.75 7.70
CA CYS A 23 11.66 53.77 9.12
C CYS A 23 10.23 53.24 9.33
N ILE A 24 9.29 53.66 8.50
CA ILE A 24 7.89 53.18 8.56
C ILE A 24 7.85 51.67 8.29
N TRP A 25 8.56 51.22 7.27
CA TRP A 25 8.65 49.79 6.94
C TRP A 25 9.26 48.97 8.08
N ARG A 26 10.33 49.47 8.72
CA ARG A 26 10.94 48.83 9.88
C ARG A 26 9.97 48.67 11.05
N GLU A 27 9.19 49.70 11.36
CA GLU A 27 8.17 49.59 12.42
C GLU A 27 7.04 48.63 12.04
N HIS A 28 6.65 48.58 10.76
CA HIS A 28 5.67 47.62 10.27
C HIS A 28 6.15 46.19 10.48
N VAL A 29 7.36 45.87 10.00
CA VAL A 29 7.99 44.56 10.19
C VAL A 29 8.18 44.22 11.67
N ARG A 30 8.50 45.20 12.52
CA ARG A 30 8.62 45.01 13.97
C ARG A 30 7.29 44.60 14.60
N LYS A 31 6.18 45.23 14.21
CA LYS A 31 4.84 44.91 14.70
C LYS A 31 4.36 43.54 14.23
N GLU A 32 4.62 43.19 12.97
CA GLU A 32 4.30 41.85 12.45
C GLU A 32 5.07 40.76 13.19
N LYS A 33 6.37 40.96 13.45
CA LYS A 33 7.18 40.01 14.23
C LYS A 33 6.66 39.80 15.66
N LEU A 34 6.10 40.84 16.28
CA LEU A 34 5.48 40.74 17.60
C LEU A 34 4.14 39.98 17.55
N GLY A 35 3.35 40.14 16.48
CA GLY A 35 2.11 39.40 16.28
C GLY A 35 2.32 37.94 15.86
N PHE A 36 3.45 37.62 15.24
CA PHE A 36 3.82 36.27 14.81
C PHE A 36 4.50 35.47 15.92
N GLN A 37 3.89 35.42 17.10
CA GLN A 37 4.28 34.48 18.16
C GLN A 37 3.37 33.25 18.07
N MET A 38 3.94 32.12 17.65
CA MET A 38 3.25 30.83 17.76
C MET A 38 3.05 30.54 19.25
N ASN A 39 1.80 30.38 19.69
CA ASN A 39 1.52 29.96 21.06
C ASN A 39 2.14 28.56 21.24
N THR A 40 3.23 28.45 21.99
CA THR A 40 3.91 27.18 22.28
C THR A 40 3.36 26.50 23.53
N ASP A 41 2.50 27.18 24.29
CA ASP A 41 1.89 26.66 25.51
C ASP A 41 0.60 25.92 25.17
N PHE A 42 0.73 24.80 24.46
CA PHE A 42 -0.37 23.86 24.28
C PHE A 42 -0.54 23.02 25.56
N ARG A 43 -1.33 23.54 26.51
CA ARG A 43 -1.78 22.77 27.67
C ARG A 43 -3.14 22.14 27.35
N ILE A 44 -3.18 20.82 27.24
CA ILE A 44 -4.44 20.08 27.18
C ILE A 44 -5.05 20.17 28.58
N SER A 45 -6.18 20.87 28.72
CA SER A 45 -6.80 21.12 30.03
C SER A 45 -7.31 19.84 30.70
N ASP A 46 -7.76 18.87 29.91
CA ASP A 46 -8.26 17.57 30.39
C ASP A 46 -7.56 16.40 29.65
N PRO A 47 -6.67 15.66 30.31
CA PRO A 47 -5.99 14.50 29.72
C PRO A 47 -6.96 13.41 29.23
N ASN A 48 -8.12 13.29 29.87
CA ASN A 48 -9.15 12.31 29.53
C ASN A 48 -9.90 12.63 28.23
N LYS A 49 -9.78 13.88 27.72
CA LYS A 49 -10.34 14.29 26.42
C LYS A 49 -9.33 14.14 25.28
N MET A 50 -8.12 13.67 25.58
CA MET A 50 -7.10 13.43 24.58
C MET A 50 -7.37 12.10 23.87
N GLN A 51 -7.75 12.16 22.60
CA GLN A 51 -7.90 10.97 21.77
C GLN A 51 -6.50 10.49 21.33
N VAL A 52 -5.97 9.48 22.01
CA VAL A 52 -4.70 8.84 21.63
C VAL A 52 -4.92 8.04 20.35
N ILE A 53 -4.37 8.52 19.25
CA ILE A 53 -4.34 7.77 18.00
C ILE A 53 -3.30 6.66 18.18
N THR A 54 -3.71 5.42 18.00
CA THR A 54 -2.80 4.28 18.04
C THR A 54 -1.76 4.40 16.93
N GLU A 55 -0.54 3.94 17.20
CA GLU A 55 0.52 3.96 16.20
C GLU A 55 0.13 3.15 14.97
N LYS A 56 0.77 3.44 13.83
CA LYS A 56 0.52 2.69 12.59
C LYS A 56 0.66 1.19 12.88
N PRO A 57 -0.29 0.34 12.42
CA PRO A 57 -0.26 -1.11 12.68
C PRO A 57 1.00 -1.80 12.12
N ASN A 58 1.75 -1.11 11.25
CA ASN A 58 3.00 -1.59 10.66
C ASN A 58 4.24 -1.25 11.50
N ARG A 59 4.09 -0.58 12.65
CA ARG A 59 5.22 -0.28 13.54
C ARG A 59 5.47 -1.46 14.47
N VAL A 60 6.38 -2.33 14.06
CA VAL A 60 6.90 -3.42 14.91
C VAL A 60 8.06 -2.86 15.71
N VAL A 61 7.89 -2.73 17.03
CA VAL A 61 9.02 -2.61 17.96
C VAL A 61 9.57 -4.03 18.14
N PRO A 62 10.80 -4.35 17.71
CA PRO A 62 11.35 -5.68 17.94
C PRO A 62 11.43 -5.93 19.44
N GLN A 63 10.55 -6.80 19.94
CA GLN A 63 10.63 -7.23 21.33
C GLN A 63 11.89 -8.09 21.51
N GLN A 64 12.50 -7.98 22.69
CA GLN A 64 13.58 -8.87 23.10
C GLN A 64 13.13 -10.33 22.91
N ARG A 65 14.04 -11.20 22.46
CA ARG A 65 13.76 -12.62 22.24
C ARG A 65 13.04 -13.18 23.49
N PRO A 66 11.80 -13.68 23.35
CA PRO A 66 11.07 -14.23 24.47
C PRO A 66 11.82 -15.42 25.04
N ASP A 67 11.75 -15.59 26.36
CA ASP A 67 12.35 -16.73 27.04
C ASP A 67 11.71 -18.05 26.59
N SER A 68 12.49 -19.13 26.64
CA SER A 68 12.09 -20.46 26.15
C SER A 68 10.82 -20.99 26.82
N GLU A 69 10.58 -20.67 28.09
CA GLU A 69 9.37 -21.04 28.82
C GLU A 69 8.14 -20.30 28.30
N THR A 70 8.28 -18.99 28.06
CA THR A 70 7.20 -18.17 27.51
C THR A 70 6.83 -18.61 26.10
N MET A 71 7.82 -19.01 25.28
CA MET A 71 7.56 -19.60 23.97
C MET A 71 6.77 -20.91 24.06
N ARG A 72 7.13 -21.81 24.99
CA ARG A 72 6.39 -23.07 25.21
C ARG A 72 4.94 -22.82 25.64
N ALA A 73 4.72 -21.92 26.60
CA ALA A 73 3.38 -21.56 27.06
C ALA A 73 2.52 -20.95 25.94
N CYS A 74 3.11 -20.07 25.11
CA CYS A 74 2.44 -19.50 23.94
C CYS A 74 2.10 -20.57 22.90
N THR A 75 3.01 -21.49 22.60
CA THR A 75 2.76 -22.60 21.66
C THR A 75 1.64 -23.50 22.17
N GLN A 76 1.65 -23.86 23.45
CA GLN A 76 0.60 -24.68 24.05
C GLN A 76 -0.76 -23.97 24.01
N LYS A 77 -0.79 -22.65 24.22
CA LYS A 77 -2.00 -21.83 24.08
C LYS A 77 -2.48 -21.73 22.63
N LEU A 78 -1.57 -21.66 21.67
CA LEU A 78 -1.92 -21.68 20.24
C LEU A 78 -2.48 -23.04 19.83
N GLU A 79 -1.92 -24.14 20.32
CA GLU A 79 -2.42 -25.50 20.09
C GLU A 79 -3.79 -25.74 20.75
N SER A 80 -4.05 -25.15 21.91
CA SER A 80 -5.37 -25.27 22.56
C SER A 80 -6.45 -24.46 21.83
N LEU A 81 -6.10 -23.31 21.26
CA LEU A 81 -7.03 -22.46 20.50
C LEU A 81 -7.24 -22.94 19.06
N CYS A 82 -6.21 -23.54 18.45
CA CYS A 82 -6.25 -24.08 17.10
C CYS A 82 -5.97 -25.58 17.18
N SER A 83 -7.03 -26.40 17.14
CA SER A 83 -6.82 -27.83 16.93
C SER A 83 -6.07 -28.04 15.62
N SER A 84 -5.09 -28.95 15.62
CA SER A 84 -4.28 -29.24 14.43
C SER A 84 -5.14 -29.58 13.21
N THR A 85 -6.30 -30.21 13.43
CA THR A 85 -7.31 -30.54 12.42
C THR A 85 -7.93 -29.32 11.75
N GLN A 86 -8.05 -28.19 12.46
CA GLN A 86 -8.60 -26.94 11.91
C GLN A 86 -7.60 -26.15 11.05
N ARG A 87 -6.31 -26.53 11.04
CA ARG A 87 -5.29 -25.83 10.26
C ARG A 87 -5.40 -26.14 8.77
N ASP A 88 -5.63 -27.41 8.42
CA ASP A 88 -5.71 -27.88 7.03
C ASP A 88 -7.13 -27.82 6.45
N THR A 89 -8.10 -27.46 7.28
CA THR A 89 -9.50 -27.33 6.86
C THR A 89 -9.71 -26.03 6.11
N ALA A 90 -10.30 -26.11 4.92
CA ALA A 90 -10.64 -24.95 4.12
C ALA A 90 -11.57 -23.97 4.89
N PRO A 91 -11.44 -22.64 4.69
CA PRO A 91 -12.20 -21.64 5.46
C PRO A 91 -13.72 -21.81 5.41
N ASN A 92 -14.25 -22.26 4.27
CA ASN A 92 -15.67 -22.51 4.05
C ASN A 92 -16.24 -23.67 4.88
N ARG A 93 -15.41 -24.63 5.28
CA ARG A 93 -15.77 -25.70 6.21
C ARG A 93 -15.58 -25.31 7.67
N LYS A 94 -14.73 -24.31 7.94
CA LYS A 94 -14.42 -23.82 9.29
C LYS A 94 -15.42 -22.78 9.78
N TYR A 95 -15.89 -21.91 8.90
CA TYR A 95 -16.78 -20.80 9.23
C TYR A 95 -18.07 -20.90 8.44
N THR A 96 -19.18 -20.44 9.02
CA THR A 96 -20.47 -20.36 8.31
C THR A 96 -20.48 -19.25 7.27
N LEU A 97 -19.71 -18.19 7.50
CA LEU A 97 -19.62 -16.99 6.65
C LEU A 97 -18.17 -16.55 6.51
N PRO A 98 -17.79 -15.86 5.41
CA PRO A 98 -16.44 -15.34 5.23
C PRO A 98 -16.15 -14.27 6.29
N VAL A 99 -15.04 -14.43 7.01
CA VAL A 99 -14.64 -13.54 8.10
C VAL A 99 -13.78 -12.38 7.58
N THR A 100 -13.02 -12.60 6.51
CA THR A 100 -12.16 -11.59 5.88
C THR A 100 -12.60 -11.30 4.45
N SER A 101 -12.28 -10.10 3.95
CA SER A 101 -12.56 -9.71 2.56
C SER A 101 -11.91 -10.64 1.54
N THR A 102 -10.72 -11.16 1.85
CA THR A 102 -10.01 -12.13 1.02
C THR A 102 -10.70 -13.48 0.95
N GLN A 103 -11.37 -13.90 2.03
CA GLN A 103 -12.11 -15.16 2.07
C GLN A 103 -13.39 -15.12 1.23
N VAL A 104 -13.97 -13.94 0.99
CA VAL A 104 -15.18 -13.78 0.18
C VAL A 104 -14.99 -14.40 -1.20
N TYR A 105 -13.78 -14.27 -1.77
CA TYR A 105 -13.45 -14.88 -3.04
C TYR A 105 -13.26 -16.40 -2.88
N GLY A 106 -14.14 -17.18 -3.51
CA GLY A 106 -14.09 -18.65 -3.45
C GLY A 106 -14.69 -19.27 -2.18
N PHE A 107 -15.30 -18.49 -1.27
CA PHE A 107 -15.95 -19.06 -0.08
C PHE A 107 -17.06 -20.05 -0.46
N TRP A 108 -17.84 -19.70 -1.49
CA TRP A 108 -19.00 -20.47 -1.95
C TRP A 108 -18.69 -21.38 -3.15
N SER A 109 -17.42 -21.59 -3.49
CA SER A 109 -17.03 -22.37 -4.67
C SER A 109 -16.94 -23.88 -4.44
N ASP A 110 -17.57 -24.42 -3.39
CA ASP A 110 -17.59 -25.87 -3.11
C ASP A 110 -18.20 -26.68 -4.26
N HIS A 111 -19.07 -26.04 -5.04
CA HIS A 111 -19.52 -26.56 -6.31
C HIS A 111 -18.55 -26.10 -7.40
N ILE A 112 -17.53 -26.90 -7.66
CA ILE A 112 -16.83 -26.83 -8.95
C ILE A 112 -17.93 -27.05 -9.98
N PHE A 113 -18.31 -26.00 -10.71
CA PHE A 113 -19.37 -26.02 -11.71
C PHE A 113 -19.43 -27.36 -12.45
N ASP A 114 -20.60 -28.01 -12.43
CA ASP A 114 -20.86 -29.26 -13.14
C ASP A 114 -20.77 -29.02 -14.66
N GLY A 115 -19.55 -28.98 -15.16
CA GLY A 115 -19.25 -28.69 -16.56
C GLY A 115 -19.41 -27.21 -16.93
N THR A 116 -18.54 -26.77 -17.83
CA THR A 116 -18.75 -25.54 -18.60
C THR A 116 -20.01 -25.69 -19.43
N HIS A 117 -20.93 -24.73 -19.35
CA HIS A 117 -22.12 -24.70 -20.19
C HIS A 117 -21.72 -24.80 -21.67
N SER A 118 -22.43 -25.64 -22.45
CA SER A 118 -22.07 -25.97 -23.85
C SER A 118 -21.87 -24.73 -24.74
N MET A 119 -22.62 -23.65 -24.51
CA MET A 119 -22.48 -22.38 -25.24
C MET A 119 -21.14 -21.67 -25.01
N PHE A 120 -20.43 -21.98 -23.92
CA PHE A 120 -19.15 -21.35 -23.57
C PHE A 120 -17.98 -22.34 -23.58
N ASP A 121 -18.22 -23.60 -23.94
CA ASP A 121 -17.18 -24.65 -23.96
C ASP A 121 -16.36 -24.61 -25.27
N HIS A 122 -15.49 -23.61 -25.39
CA HIS A 122 -14.60 -23.42 -26.54
C HIS A 122 -13.16 -23.85 -26.22
N LYS A 123 -12.97 -25.11 -25.82
CA LYS A 123 -11.65 -25.66 -25.55
C LYS A 123 -10.80 -25.69 -26.82
N ARG A 124 -9.54 -25.27 -26.70
CA ARG A 124 -8.55 -25.45 -27.78
C ARG A 124 -8.00 -26.87 -27.68
N HIS A 125 -8.26 -27.68 -28.69
CA HIS A 125 -7.70 -29.02 -28.78
C HIS A 125 -6.27 -28.95 -29.34
N ALA A 126 -5.39 -29.82 -28.84
CA ALA A 126 -4.06 -29.97 -29.40
C ALA A 126 -4.16 -30.49 -30.84
N VAL A 127 -3.55 -29.77 -31.78
CA VAL A 127 -3.40 -30.19 -33.18
C VAL A 127 -2.21 -31.15 -33.28
N ASP A 128 -2.15 -31.96 -34.32
CA ASP A 128 -1.12 -32.99 -34.49
C ASP A 128 0.31 -32.44 -34.43
N VAL A 129 0.53 -31.22 -34.94
CA VAL A 129 1.83 -30.52 -34.82
C VAL A 129 2.20 -30.25 -33.35
N SER A 130 1.23 -29.82 -32.54
CA SER A 130 1.44 -29.59 -31.10
C SER A 130 1.69 -30.89 -30.35
N LYS A 131 0.95 -31.96 -30.67
CA LYS A 131 1.15 -33.30 -30.09
C LYS A 131 2.52 -33.86 -30.45
N TYR A 132 2.94 -33.70 -31.71
CA TYR A 132 4.27 -34.09 -32.17
C TYR A 132 5.35 -33.32 -31.40
N ALA A 133 5.20 -32.01 -31.25
CA ALA A 133 6.15 -31.19 -30.51
C ALA A 133 6.28 -31.62 -29.04
N ASP A 134 5.18 -31.90 -28.36
CA ASP A 134 5.19 -32.41 -26.98
C ASP A 134 5.87 -33.79 -26.89
N SER A 135 5.51 -34.73 -27.76
CA SER A 135 6.16 -36.05 -27.81
C SER A 135 7.66 -35.94 -28.10
N TYR A 136 8.07 -35.03 -28.98
CA TYR A 136 9.47 -34.80 -29.30
C TYR A 136 10.23 -34.21 -28.10
N VAL A 137 9.64 -33.24 -27.39
CA VAL A 137 10.24 -32.65 -26.18
C VAL A 137 10.39 -33.69 -25.08
N THR A 138 9.38 -34.52 -24.85
CA THR A 138 9.45 -35.58 -23.83
C THR A 138 10.52 -36.63 -24.15
N MET A 139 10.74 -36.97 -25.42
CA MET A 139 11.76 -37.93 -25.84
C MET A 139 13.19 -37.36 -25.90
N THR A 140 13.36 -36.13 -26.37
CA THR A 140 14.69 -35.57 -26.70
C THR A 140 15.14 -34.49 -25.73
N GLY A 141 14.26 -34.03 -24.83
CA GLY A 141 14.51 -32.92 -23.91
C GLY A 141 14.61 -31.54 -24.58
N LYS A 142 14.40 -31.45 -25.89
CA LYS A 142 14.48 -30.22 -26.69
C LYS A 142 13.28 -30.08 -27.61
N SER A 143 12.90 -28.85 -27.94
CA SER A 143 11.80 -28.60 -28.88
C SER A 143 12.25 -28.89 -30.32
N PRO A 144 11.41 -29.51 -31.17
CA PRO A 144 11.76 -29.73 -32.57
C PRO A 144 11.92 -28.43 -33.37
N PHE A 145 11.44 -27.30 -32.82
CA PHE A 145 11.57 -25.98 -33.43
C PHE A 145 12.68 -25.13 -32.82
N SER A 146 13.46 -25.67 -31.88
CA SER A 146 14.60 -24.95 -31.33
C SER A 146 15.68 -24.81 -32.41
N ARG A 147 16.10 -23.57 -32.72
CA ARG A 147 17.22 -23.33 -33.63
C ARG A 147 18.48 -23.98 -33.06
N THR A 148 19.01 -24.98 -33.78
CA THR A 148 20.43 -25.31 -33.71
C THR A 148 21.17 -24.11 -34.26
N GLN A 149 21.91 -23.37 -33.42
CA GLN A 149 22.93 -22.48 -33.93
C GLN A 149 24.03 -23.36 -34.50
N ASP A 150 23.88 -23.75 -35.76
CA ASP A 150 24.98 -24.29 -36.54
C ASP A 150 25.90 -23.10 -36.88
N PHE A 151 26.87 -22.87 -36.01
CA PHE A 151 27.98 -21.97 -36.29
C PHE A 151 28.88 -22.66 -37.33
N SER A 152 28.49 -22.60 -38.61
CA SER A 152 29.41 -22.89 -39.71
C SER A 152 30.22 -21.61 -40.01
N PRO A 153 31.54 -21.61 -39.87
CA PRO A 153 32.34 -20.47 -40.28
C PRO A 153 32.36 -20.44 -41.81
N SER A 154 31.72 -19.43 -42.40
CA SER A 154 31.85 -19.11 -43.81
C SER A 154 33.33 -18.90 -44.13
N SER A 155 33.90 -19.76 -44.98
CA SER A 155 35.17 -19.53 -45.70
C SER A 155 34.91 -18.77 -46.98
#